data_AF-A0A371KTB8-F1
#
_entry.id   AF-A0A371KTB8-F1
#
_cell.length_a   1.000
_cell.length_b   1.000
_cell.length_c   1.000
_cell.angle_alpha   90.00
_cell.angle_beta   90.00
_cell.angle_gamma   90.00
#
_symmetry.space_group_name_H-M   'P 1'
#
loop_
_entity.id
_entity.type
_entity.pdbx_description
1 polymer ?
#
loop_
_entity_poly.entity_id
_entity_poly.type
_entity_poly.pdbx_seq_one_letter_code
_entity_poly.pdbx_strand_id
1 'polypeptide(L)'
;MIGIVVSRADSASVHIGEHLLELADWDERTDGDRPDADGGGTVFARDGFELREFDDLHIDLDDPAAAFDADLDLLVVVSRHAGETGPLLTAHFTGNFGPADYGGDPGRFARACPNAQRAVIEALRDRAPDGYEVGIEATHHGPTEPTVPSMFVELGSDEAQWGDPEGARAVAAAVLDIEGVAPDADRQLVGFGGGHYAPRFERVLNETDWRVGHIAADWQLKAMGAPEDNRDVLRRAFEASAADLALVDGDRDDLAAALEAEGFRVVSETWVRETAGVPLDRVAALEADVTTVEEGLRFGARVDADDYEVVSLPDGLLGEAQGIDLDAALSAVRETTVAFHTTEGGTRAVGRAAVAGDGYDELVSRLCDVLREKYDSVVRDDGAVTATTRAFDPAAAREFGVPEGPAFGKLSAGQSVEVDGETVAPEDVSKERLVEFSV
;
A
#
# COMPACT_ATOMS: atom_id res chain seq x y z
N MET A 1 -27.44 -5.93 0.69
CA MET A 1 -27.63 -6.55 2.02
C MET A 1 -26.48 -7.51 2.29
N ILE A 2 -26.08 -7.69 3.55
CA ILE A 2 -25.05 -8.68 3.95
C ILE A 2 -25.75 -9.92 4.53
N GLY A 3 -25.42 -11.09 4.01
CA GLY A 3 -25.84 -12.38 4.59
C GLY A 3 -24.82 -12.88 5.60
N ILE A 4 -25.24 -13.22 6.81
CA ILE A 4 -24.37 -13.78 7.86
C ILE A 4 -24.68 -15.27 8.02
N VAL A 5 -23.63 -16.09 7.93
CA VAL A 5 -23.69 -17.54 8.10
C VAL A 5 -23.09 -17.93 9.44
N VAL A 6 -23.90 -18.60 10.26
CA VAL A 6 -23.50 -19.23 11.51
C VAL A 6 -23.56 -20.75 11.36
N SER A 7 -22.51 -21.45 11.77
CA SER A 7 -22.44 -22.92 11.76
C SER A 7 -22.63 -23.47 13.17
N ARG A 8 -23.65 -24.31 13.39
CA ARG A 8 -23.91 -24.99 14.65
C ARG A 8 -22.88 -26.09 14.96
N ALA A 9 -22.13 -26.54 13.95
CA ALA A 9 -20.99 -27.44 14.13
C ALA A 9 -19.71 -26.75 14.60
N ASP A 10 -19.68 -25.41 14.66
CA ASP A 10 -18.55 -24.62 15.10
C ASP A 10 -18.90 -23.78 16.35
N SER A 11 -18.26 -24.10 17.47
CA SER A 11 -18.51 -23.40 18.74
C SER A 11 -18.15 -21.92 18.72
N ALA A 12 -17.12 -21.50 17.99
CA ALA A 12 -16.79 -20.08 17.87
C ALA A 12 -17.84 -19.36 17.02
N SER A 13 -18.27 -19.99 15.91
CA SER A 13 -19.32 -19.46 15.04
C SER A 13 -20.63 -19.22 15.79
N VAL A 14 -21.09 -20.21 16.57
CA VAL A 14 -22.28 -20.07 17.44
C VAL A 14 -22.08 -18.93 18.44
N HIS A 15 -20.94 -18.87 19.11
CA HIS A 15 -20.66 -17.85 20.12
C HIS A 15 -20.65 -16.43 19.52
N ILE A 16 -20.06 -16.25 18.33
CA ILE A 16 -20.14 -14.98 17.59
C ILE A 16 -21.59 -14.67 17.20
N GLY A 17 -22.35 -15.67 16.75
CA GLY A 17 -23.78 -15.58 16.46
C GLY A 17 -24.61 -15.06 17.64
N GLU A 18 -24.36 -15.58 18.84
CA GLU A 18 -25.00 -15.11 20.08
C GLU A 18 -24.72 -13.61 20.30
N HIS A 19 -23.46 -13.16 20.16
CA HIS A 19 -23.11 -11.74 20.30
C HIS A 19 -23.71 -10.86 19.20
N LEU A 20 -23.83 -11.35 17.95
CA LEU A 20 -24.50 -10.64 16.87
C LEU A 20 -25.96 -10.34 17.22
N LEU A 21 -26.66 -11.33 17.78
CA LEU A 21 -28.05 -11.21 18.21
C LEU A 21 -28.20 -10.32 19.46
N GLU A 22 -27.19 -10.26 20.33
CA GLU A 22 -27.19 -9.37 21.51
C GLU A 22 -26.86 -7.90 21.19
N LEU A 23 -26.06 -7.65 20.15
CA LEU A 23 -25.54 -6.32 19.82
C LEU A 23 -26.52 -5.42 19.07
N ALA A 24 -27.60 -5.98 18.53
CA ALA A 24 -28.56 -5.28 17.72
C ALA A 24 -29.99 -5.80 17.91
N ASP A 25 -30.98 -5.00 17.51
CA ASP A 25 -32.36 -5.44 17.44
C ASP A 25 -32.59 -6.17 16.10
N TRP A 26 -33.15 -7.38 16.17
CA TRP A 26 -33.45 -8.24 15.02
C TRP A 26 -34.93 -8.59 14.96
N ASP A 27 -35.49 -8.56 13.74
CA ASP A 27 -36.80 -9.13 13.44
C ASP A 27 -36.65 -10.63 13.21
N GLU A 28 -37.37 -11.43 14.01
CA GLU A 28 -37.41 -12.88 13.85
C GLU A 28 -38.54 -13.30 12.89
N ARG A 29 -38.23 -14.15 11.92
CA ARG A 29 -39.21 -14.83 11.08
C ARG A 29 -38.91 -16.32 10.98
N THR A 30 -39.91 -17.11 10.60
CA THR A 30 -39.73 -18.53 10.31
C THR A 30 -39.74 -18.77 8.80
N ASP A 31 -38.66 -19.33 8.27
CA ASP A 31 -38.59 -19.91 6.93
C ASP A 31 -38.95 -21.40 7.00
N GLY A 32 -40.16 -21.73 6.53
CA GLY A 32 -40.64 -23.11 6.45
C GLY A 32 -40.43 -23.77 5.09
N ASP A 33 -39.88 -23.05 4.11
CA ASP A 33 -39.67 -23.53 2.74
C ASP A 33 -38.34 -24.28 2.61
N ARG A 34 -37.41 -24.07 3.55
CA ARG A 34 -36.11 -24.74 3.67
C ARG A 34 -35.97 -25.51 5.00
N PRO A 35 -35.18 -26.61 5.05
CA PRO A 35 -34.85 -27.27 6.31
C PRO A 35 -34.07 -26.35 7.26
N ASP A 36 -34.33 -26.44 8.57
CA ASP A 36 -33.61 -25.69 9.62
C ASP A 36 -32.10 -26.00 9.67
N ALA A 37 -31.71 -27.21 9.24
CA ALA A 37 -30.31 -27.60 9.10
C ALA A 37 -29.59 -26.85 7.96
N ASP A 38 -30.34 -26.35 6.98
CA ASP A 38 -29.84 -25.77 5.73
C ASP A 38 -30.14 -24.26 5.64
N GLY A 39 -30.18 -23.56 6.78
CA GLY A 39 -30.48 -22.12 6.83
C GLY A 39 -31.96 -21.76 6.78
N GLY A 40 -32.87 -22.74 6.86
CA GLY A 40 -34.30 -22.51 7.11
C GLY A 40 -34.58 -22.27 8.59
N GLY A 41 -35.81 -22.54 9.04
CA GLY A 41 -36.15 -22.41 10.45
C GLY A 41 -36.21 -20.95 10.90
N THR A 42 -35.48 -20.59 11.96
CA THR A 42 -35.47 -19.20 12.45
C THR A 42 -34.50 -18.35 11.62
N VAL A 43 -34.99 -17.26 11.06
CA VAL A 43 -34.21 -16.28 10.32
C VAL A 43 -34.27 -14.95 11.07
N PHE A 44 -33.11 -14.33 11.26
CA PHE A 44 -33.00 -13.03 11.91
C PHE A 44 -32.69 -11.98 10.85
N ALA A 45 -33.50 -10.94 10.76
CA ALA A 45 -33.32 -9.87 9.78
C ALA A 45 -33.31 -8.49 10.46
N ARG A 46 -32.54 -7.57 9.90
CA ARG A 46 -32.59 -6.15 10.23
C ARG A 46 -32.19 -5.33 9.00
N ASP A 47 -32.27 -4.01 9.10
CA ASP A 47 -31.71 -3.17 8.04
C ASP A 47 -30.22 -3.51 7.85
N GLY A 48 -29.84 -3.69 6.58
CA GLY A 48 -28.49 -4.09 6.17
C GLY A 48 -28.16 -5.58 6.24
N PHE A 49 -28.83 -6.39 7.07
CA PHE A 49 -28.38 -7.76 7.38
C PHE A 49 -29.49 -8.82 7.44
N GLU A 50 -29.18 -10.04 7.01
CA GLU A 50 -29.93 -11.27 7.31
C GLU A 50 -28.96 -12.32 7.87
N LEU A 51 -29.31 -12.98 8.98
CA LEU A 51 -28.52 -14.03 9.62
C LEU A 51 -29.27 -15.36 9.56
N ARG A 52 -28.54 -16.41 9.16
CA ARG A 52 -29.04 -17.79 9.09
C ARG A 52 -28.05 -18.76 9.71
N GLU A 53 -28.59 -19.81 10.31
CA GLU A 53 -27.83 -20.86 10.98
C GLU A 53 -27.88 -22.17 10.17
N PHE A 54 -26.76 -22.89 10.12
CA PHE A 54 -26.60 -24.15 9.40
C PHE A 54 -26.09 -25.23 10.35
N ASP A 55 -26.51 -26.48 10.18
CA ASP A 55 -26.06 -27.59 11.04
C ASP A 55 -24.64 -28.05 10.69
N ASP A 56 -24.29 -28.04 9.39
CA ASP A 56 -23.01 -28.52 8.88
C ASP A 56 -21.89 -27.46 9.01
N LEU A 57 -20.63 -27.92 8.94
CA LEU A 57 -19.48 -27.01 8.91
C LEU A 57 -19.51 -26.17 7.63
N HIS A 58 -19.36 -24.85 7.80
CA HIS A 58 -19.44 -23.88 6.71
C HIS A 58 -18.41 -24.11 5.59
N ILE A 59 -17.30 -24.81 5.85
CA ILE A 59 -16.27 -25.13 4.85
C ILE A 59 -16.73 -26.18 3.83
N ASP A 60 -17.70 -27.01 4.23
CA ASP A 60 -18.24 -28.11 3.43
C ASP A 60 -19.56 -27.73 2.73
N LEU A 61 -20.06 -26.51 2.95
CA LEU A 61 -21.22 -26.00 2.23
C LEU A 61 -20.85 -25.76 0.75
N ASP A 62 -21.82 -25.86 -0.15
CA ASP A 62 -21.61 -25.53 -1.57
C ASP A 62 -21.79 -24.02 -1.80
N ASP A 63 -23.04 -23.56 -1.78
CA ASP A 63 -23.43 -22.14 -1.89
C ASP A 63 -24.39 -21.76 -0.74
N PRO A 64 -23.86 -21.22 0.38
CA PRO A 64 -24.71 -20.78 1.48
C PRO A 64 -25.59 -19.59 1.10
N ALA A 65 -25.24 -18.81 0.07
CA ALA A 65 -26.03 -17.66 -0.36
C ALA A 65 -27.40 -18.07 -0.90
N ALA A 66 -27.52 -19.30 -1.44
CA ALA A 66 -28.80 -19.85 -1.92
C ALA A 66 -29.86 -20.01 -0.81
N ALA A 67 -29.48 -19.95 0.47
CA ALA A 67 -30.41 -19.97 1.58
C ALA A 67 -31.10 -18.61 1.79
N PHE A 68 -30.52 -17.51 1.33
CA PHE A 68 -31.02 -16.16 1.58
C PHE A 68 -32.05 -15.75 0.52
N ASP A 69 -33.14 -15.14 0.95
CA ASP A 69 -34.21 -14.69 0.03
C ASP A 69 -33.92 -13.30 -0.55
N ALA A 70 -33.06 -12.55 0.13
CA ALA A 70 -32.68 -11.19 -0.25
C ALA A 70 -31.57 -11.18 -1.29
N ASP A 71 -31.51 -10.09 -2.05
CA ASP A 71 -30.40 -9.79 -2.94
C ASP A 71 -29.19 -9.39 -2.08
N LEU A 72 -28.23 -10.32 -1.94
CA LEU A 72 -27.05 -10.13 -1.13
C LEU A 72 -25.95 -9.42 -1.95
N ASP A 73 -25.36 -8.38 -1.36
CA ASP A 73 -24.16 -7.74 -1.90
C ASP A 73 -22.92 -8.59 -1.61
N LEU A 74 -22.90 -9.23 -0.43
CA LEU A 74 -21.86 -10.16 0.00
C LEU A 74 -22.35 -11.05 1.16
N LEU A 75 -21.57 -12.09 1.44
CA LEU A 75 -21.77 -13.05 2.51
C LEU A 75 -20.59 -13.04 3.49
N VAL A 76 -20.88 -13.05 4.78
CA VAL A 76 -19.90 -13.16 5.86
C VAL A 76 -20.13 -14.47 6.60
N VAL A 77 -19.13 -15.35 6.58
CA VAL A 77 -19.11 -16.54 7.43
C VAL A 77 -18.36 -16.18 8.70
N VAL A 78 -19.04 -16.24 9.84
CA VAL A 78 -18.35 -16.14 11.14
C VAL A 78 -17.86 -17.52 11.54
N SER A 79 -16.58 -17.64 11.85
CA SER A 79 -15.90 -18.95 11.94
C SER A 79 -14.86 -18.97 13.06
N ARG A 80 -14.43 -20.16 13.46
CA ARG A 80 -13.17 -20.31 14.21
C ARG A 80 -11.97 -20.24 13.26
N HIS A 81 -10.90 -19.61 13.71
CA HIS A 81 -9.56 -19.92 13.23
C HIS A 81 -8.93 -20.97 14.15
N ALA A 82 -8.29 -21.99 13.58
CA ALA A 82 -7.63 -23.05 14.34
C ALA A 82 -6.12 -23.11 14.03
N GLY A 83 -5.27 -22.78 15.02
CA GLY A 83 -3.83 -22.71 14.80
C GLY A 83 -3.01 -22.47 16.06
N GLU A 84 -1.68 -22.40 15.91
CA GLU A 84 -0.73 -22.15 17.01
C GLU A 84 -0.32 -20.66 17.08
N THR A 85 -1.29 -19.75 16.93
CA THR A 85 -1.05 -18.29 16.87
C THR A 85 -1.38 -17.53 18.16
N GLY A 86 -2.04 -18.17 19.13
CA GLY A 86 -2.59 -17.47 20.29
C GLY A 86 -3.83 -16.65 19.93
N PRO A 87 -4.15 -15.58 20.69
CA PRO A 87 -5.33 -14.76 20.43
C PRO A 87 -5.24 -13.96 19.13
N LEU A 88 -6.11 -14.28 18.18
CA LEU A 88 -6.08 -13.74 16.82
C LEU A 88 -7.49 -13.53 16.28
N LEU A 89 -7.74 -12.39 15.65
CA LEU A 89 -8.92 -12.12 14.85
C LEU A 89 -8.51 -11.93 13.38
N THR A 90 -9.17 -12.62 12.46
CA THR A 90 -8.78 -12.57 11.04
C THR A 90 -9.94 -12.42 10.09
N ALA A 91 -9.61 -12.13 8.83
CA ALA A 91 -10.52 -12.31 7.71
C ALA A 91 -9.79 -12.75 6.44
N HIS A 92 -10.40 -13.64 5.66
CA HIS A 92 -9.85 -14.15 4.39
C HIS A 92 -10.93 -14.61 3.42
N PHE A 93 -10.49 -14.93 2.20
CA PHE A 93 -11.33 -15.49 1.15
C PHE A 93 -11.08 -16.98 0.99
N THR A 94 -12.08 -17.71 0.52
CA THR A 94 -12.01 -19.15 0.31
C THR A 94 -11.63 -19.51 -1.12
N GLY A 95 -10.86 -20.59 -1.27
CA GLY A 95 -10.27 -20.94 -2.55
C GLY A 95 -9.10 -21.91 -2.44
N ASN A 96 -8.89 -22.69 -3.50
CA ASN A 96 -7.85 -23.70 -3.56
C ASN A 96 -7.03 -23.51 -4.85
N PHE A 97 -5.82 -22.95 -4.75
CA PHE A 97 -4.89 -22.92 -5.90
C PHE A 97 -4.39 -24.34 -6.27
N GLY A 98 -4.34 -25.24 -5.29
CA GLY A 98 -3.95 -26.64 -5.45
C GLY A 98 -5.09 -27.60 -5.09
N PRO A 99 -4.79 -28.76 -4.45
CA PRO A 99 -5.81 -29.67 -3.94
C PRO A 99 -6.77 -29.00 -2.94
N ALA A 100 -8.00 -29.50 -2.88
CA ALA A 100 -9.06 -29.05 -1.99
C ALA A 100 -9.29 -30.09 -0.87
N ASP A 101 -8.38 -30.12 0.10
CA ASP A 101 -8.44 -31.09 1.20
C ASP A 101 -9.47 -30.73 2.29
N TYR A 102 -9.92 -29.47 2.31
CA TYR A 102 -10.81 -28.89 3.31
C TYR A 102 -11.98 -28.14 2.65
N GLY A 103 -12.73 -28.84 1.80
CA GLY A 103 -13.91 -28.28 1.13
C GLY A 103 -13.61 -27.50 -0.16
N GLY A 104 -14.66 -27.37 -0.98
CA GLY A 104 -14.61 -26.78 -2.31
C GLY A 104 -13.85 -27.62 -3.34
N ASP A 105 -13.49 -26.99 -4.46
CA ASP A 105 -12.89 -27.65 -5.62
C ASP A 105 -11.44 -27.19 -5.90
N PRO A 106 -10.56 -28.07 -6.42
CA PRO A 106 -9.21 -27.69 -6.85
C PRO A 106 -9.22 -26.66 -7.99
N GLY A 107 -8.39 -25.62 -7.88
CA GLY A 107 -8.30 -24.55 -8.88
C GLY A 107 -9.58 -23.71 -8.99
N ARG A 108 -10.34 -23.58 -7.89
CA ARG A 108 -11.55 -22.77 -7.76
C ARG A 108 -11.45 -21.83 -6.57
N PHE A 109 -12.20 -20.75 -6.64
CA PHE A 109 -12.15 -19.63 -5.69
C PHE A 109 -13.57 -19.07 -5.55
N ALA A 110 -13.98 -18.80 -4.31
CA ALA A 110 -15.17 -17.99 -4.09
C ALA A 110 -14.91 -16.57 -4.60
N ARG A 111 -15.96 -15.83 -4.97
CA ARG A 111 -15.79 -14.42 -5.32
C ARG A 111 -15.32 -13.64 -4.08
N ALA A 112 -14.15 -13.02 -4.15
CA ALA A 112 -13.63 -12.19 -3.05
C ALA A 112 -14.44 -10.90 -2.88
N CYS A 113 -14.37 -10.30 -1.69
CA CYS A 113 -14.87 -8.95 -1.40
C CYS A 113 -13.75 -8.08 -0.78
N PRO A 114 -12.72 -7.69 -1.57
CA PRO A 114 -11.49 -7.06 -1.07
C PRO A 114 -11.74 -5.75 -0.30
N ASN A 115 -12.73 -4.95 -0.72
CA ASN A 115 -13.06 -3.71 -0.03
C ASN A 115 -13.78 -3.94 1.30
N ALA A 116 -14.67 -4.94 1.37
CA ALA A 116 -15.30 -5.34 2.62
C ALA A 116 -14.30 -5.97 3.60
N GLN A 117 -13.34 -6.76 3.11
CA GLN A 117 -12.27 -7.32 3.95
C GLN A 117 -11.43 -6.21 4.61
N ARG A 118 -11.08 -5.15 3.87
CA ARG A 118 -10.39 -4.00 4.48
C ARG A 118 -11.21 -3.39 5.61
N ALA A 119 -12.49 -3.13 5.36
CA ALA A 119 -13.36 -2.47 6.33
C ALA A 119 -13.54 -3.33 7.60
N VAL A 120 -13.69 -4.66 7.45
CA VAL A 120 -13.82 -5.54 8.63
C VAL A 120 -12.49 -5.64 9.39
N ILE A 121 -11.34 -5.65 8.72
CA ILE A 121 -10.03 -5.65 9.38
C ILE A 121 -9.80 -4.34 10.16
N GLU A 122 -10.17 -3.19 9.60
CA GLU A 122 -10.12 -1.91 10.31
C GLU A 122 -11.05 -1.95 11.54
N ALA A 123 -12.28 -2.44 11.39
CA ALA A 123 -13.24 -2.57 12.49
C ALA A 123 -12.78 -3.57 13.57
N LEU A 124 -12.15 -4.70 13.18
CA LEU A 124 -11.57 -5.66 14.12
C LEU A 124 -10.45 -5.01 14.94
N ARG A 125 -9.58 -4.20 14.34
CA ARG A 125 -8.51 -3.49 15.08
C ARG A 125 -9.05 -2.51 16.11
N ASP A 126 -10.13 -1.81 15.77
CA ASP A 126 -10.78 -0.87 16.68
C ASP A 126 -11.49 -1.57 17.85
N ARG A 127 -11.86 -2.85 17.67
CA ARG A 127 -12.69 -3.61 18.61
C ARG A 127 -11.95 -4.72 19.34
N ALA A 128 -10.75 -5.08 18.88
CA ALA A 128 -9.99 -6.19 19.42
C ALA A 128 -9.69 -5.99 20.92
N PRO A 129 -9.91 -7.00 21.77
CA PRO A 129 -9.51 -6.95 23.16
C PRO A 129 -7.98 -6.89 23.31
N ASP A 130 -7.52 -6.42 24.46
CA ASP A 130 -6.09 -6.38 24.78
C ASP A 130 -5.46 -7.78 24.62
N GLY A 131 -4.41 -7.88 23.80
CA GLY A 131 -3.67 -9.12 23.58
C GLY A 131 -4.10 -9.93 22.36
N TYR A 132 -5.18 -9.53 21.67
CA TYR A 132 -5.49 -10.06 20.35
C TYR A 132 -4.68 -9.37 19.26
N GLU A 133 -4.08 -10.17 18.39
CA GLU A 133 -3.58 -9.70 17.10
C GLU A 133 -4.73 -9.66 16.09
N VAL A 134 -4.61 -8.79 15.08
CA VAL A 134 -5.58 -8.69 13.99
C VAL A 134 -4.84 -8.72 12.66
N GLY A 135 -5.25 -9.59 11.75
CA GLY A 135 -4.57 -9.76 10.46
C GLY A 135 -5.43 -10.42 9.40
N ILE A 136 -4.84 -10.64 8.23
CA ILE A 136 -5.48 -11.39 7.15
C ILE A 136 -4.80 -12.75 6.98
N GLU A 137 -5.50 -13.67 6.32
CA GLU A 137 -4.95 -14.97 5.95
C GLU A 137 -4.90 -15.15 4.44
N ALA A 138 -4.05 -16.07 4.00
CA ALA A 138 -4.00 -16.52 2.63
C ALA A 138 -5.33 -17.17 2.22
N THR A 139 -5.61 -17.19 0.92
CA THR A 139 -6.82 -17.85 0.42
C THR A 139 -6.73 -19.35 0.66
N HIS A 140 -7.70 -19.97 1.33
CA HIS A 140 -7.67 -21.40 1.58
C HIS A 140 -9.06 -21.97 1.85
N HIS A 141 -9.18 -23.31 1.76
CA HIS A 141 -10.37 -24.11 2.07
C HIS A 141 -11.64 -23.73 1.27
N GLY A 142 -12.72 -24.48 1.48
CA GLY A 142 -14.04 -24.25 0.90
C GLY A 142 -14.91 -23.30 1.73
N PRO A 143 -16.06 -22.85 1.22
CA PRO A 143 -16.64 -23.17 -0.09
C PRO A 143 -15.93 -22.43 -1.23
N THR A 144 -15.97 -22.94 -2.46
CA THR A 144 -15.40 -22.24 -3.63
C THR A 144 -16.45 -21.77 -4.64
N GLU A 145 -17.71 -22.11 -4.42
CA GLU A 145 -18.81 -21.77 -5.32
C GLU A 145 -19.96 -20.92 -4.70
N PRO A 146 -19.75 -20.10 -3.65
CA PRO A 146 -20.76 -19.10 -3.28
C PRO A 146 -21.14 -18.22 -4.48
N THR A 147 -22.44 -17.96 -4.65
CA THR A 147 -22.95 -17.17 -5.80
C THR A 147 -22.78 -15.67 -5.65
N VAL A 148 -22.42 -15.20 -4.47
CA VAL A 148 -22.15 -13.80 -4.14
C VAL A 148 -20.74 -13.64 -3.55
N PRO A 149 -20.14 -12.44 -3.58
CA PRO A 149 -18.88 -12.19 -2.90
C PRO A 149 -18.91 -12.66 -1.44
N SER A 150 -17.86 -13.32 -0.95
CA SER A 150 -17.86 -13.87 0.40
C SER A 150 -16.51 -13.82 1.08
N MET A 151 -16.52 -13.69 2.40
CA MET A 151 -15.34 -13.82 3.25
C MET A 151 -15.64 -14.55 4.55
N PHE A 152 -14.59 -15.08 5.16
CA PHE A 152 -14.59 -15.57 6.52
C PHE A 152 -14.09 -14.47 7.44
N VAL A 153 -14.69 -14.36 8.62
CA VAL A 153 -14.24 -13.46 9.70
C VAL A 153 -14.17 -14.28 10.97
N GLU A 154 -12.96 -14.43 11.51
CA GLU A 154 -12.65 -15.54 12.41
C GLU A 154 -12.19 -15.11 13.80
N LEU A 155 -12.48 -15.98 14.77
CA LEU A 155 -11.99 -15.93 16.14
C LEU A 155 -11.04 -17.11 16.38
N GLY A 156 -9.80 -16.81 16.73
CA GLY A 156 -8.76 -17.82 16.92
C GLY A 156 -7.93 -17.66 18.21
N SER A 157 -7.16 -18.68 18.58
CA SER A 157 -6.81 -19.82 17.71
C SER A 157 -7.08 -21.21 18.30
N ASP A 158 -7.55 -21.28 19.54
CA ASP A 158 -7.85 -22.52 20.27
C ASP A 158 -9.14 -22.41 21.12
N GLU A 159 -9.49 -23.48 21.86
CA GLU A 159 -10.70 -23.52 22.67
C GLU A 159 -10.82 -22.38 23.70
N ALA A 160 -9.69 -21.85 24.20
CA ALA A 160 -9.72 -20.74 25.15
C ALA A 160 -10.20 -19.45 24.48
N GLN A 161 -9.79 -19.21 23.22
CA GLN A 161 -10.27 -18.05 22.47
C GLN A 161 -11.65 -18.27 21.84
N TRP A 162 -11.95 -19.47 21.35
CA TRP A 162 -13.31 -19.75 20.84
C TRP A 162 -14.39 -19.55 21.91
N GLY A 163 -14.05 -19.81 23.18
CA GLY A 163 -14.91 -19.55 24.33
C GLY A 163 -14.79 -18.14 24.94
N ASP A 164 -14.00 -17.24 24.37
CA ASP A 164 -13.78 -15.89 24.92
C ASP A 164 -14.89 -14.92 24.48
N PRO A 165 -15.73 -14.42 25.41
CA PRO A 165 -16.83 -13.53 25.05
C PRO A 165 -16.36 -12.17 24.53
N GLU A 166 -15.18 -11.68 24.93
CA GLU A 166 -14.69 -10.38 24.45
C GLU A 166 -14.24 -10.49 22.98
N GLY A 167 -13.52 -11.57 22.63
CA GLY A 167 -13.14 -11.88 21.25
C GLY A 167 -14.35 -12.10 20.34
N ALA A 168 -15.32 -12.92 20.77
CA ALA A 168 -16.53 -13.17 20.00
C ALA A 168 -17.38 -11.90 19.78
N ARG A 169 -17.50 -11.06 20.82
CA ARG A 169 -18.17 -9.75 20.72
C ARG A 169 -17.45 -8.80 19.77
N ALA A 170 -16.10 -8.81 19.75
CA ALA A 170 -15.31 -7.99 18.85
C ALA A 170 -15.56 -8.36 17.38
N VAL A 171 -15.56 -9.66 17.06
CA VAL A 171 -15.89 -10.14 15.71
C VAL A 171 -17.32 -9.77 15.32
N ALA A 172 -18.30 -10.06 16.18
CA ALA A 172 -19.71 -9.73 15.93
C ALA A 172 -19.90 -8.22 15.64
N ALA A 173 -19.30 -7.37 16.46
CA ALA A 173 -19.40 -5.93 16.29
C ALA A 173 -18.65 -5.42 15.04
N ALA A 174 -17.53 -6.03 14.65
CA ALA A 174 -16.84 -5.69 13.41
C ALA A 174 -17.65 -6.07 12.16
N VAL A 175 -18.35 -7.21 12.19
CA VAL A 175 -19.26 -7.62 11.09
C VAL A 175 -20.45 -6.66 10.95
N LEU A 176 -20.99 -6.14 12.05
CA LEU A 176 -22.06 -5.15 12.00
C LEU A 176 -21.60 -3.78 11.49
N ASP A 177 -20.33 -3.41 11.69
CA ASP A 177 -19.79 -2.11 11.28
C ASP A 177 -19.62 -1.94 9.77
N ILE A 178 -19.56 -3.05 9.01
CA ILE A 178 -19.40 -3.00 7.56
C ILE A 178 -20.73 -2.84 6.81
N GLU A 179 -21.81 -2.46 7.50
CA GLU A 179 -23.10 -2.17 6.89
C GLU A 179 -22.96 -1.15 5.75
N GLY A 180 -23.43 -1.51 4.56
CA GLY A 180 -23.39 -0.63 3.38
C GLY A 180 -22.01 -0.50 2.71
N VAL A 181 -21.00 -1.26 3.15
CA VAL A 181 -19.70 -1.33 2.48
C VAL A 181 -19.82 -2.19 1.21
N ALA A 182 -19.42 -1.63 0.07
CA ALA A 182 -19.38 -2.35 -1.19
C ALA A 182 -18.29 -3.46 -1.17
N PRO A 183 -18.50 -4.59 -1.86
CA PRO A 183 -17.53 -5.70 -1.88
C PRO A 183 -16.20 -5.31 -2.54
N ASP A 184 -16.24 -4.44 -3.56
CA ASP A 184 -15.11 -4.07 -4.39
C ASP A 184 -14.75 -2.58 -4.30
N ALA A 185 -13.53 -2.27 -4.72
CA ALA A 185 -13.02 -0.91 -4.98
C ALA A 185 -12.29 -0.87 -6.32
N ASP A 186 -11.95 0.33 -6.80
CA ASP A 186 -11.26 0.49 -8.10
C ASP A 186 -9.81 -0.03 -8.10
N ARG A 187 -9.17 -0.12 -6.93
CA ARG A 187 -7.78 -0.55 -6.76
C ARG A 187 -7.68 -1.88 -6.06
N GLN A 188 -7.62 -2.96 -6.81
CA GLN A 188 -7.49 -4.32 -6.28
C GLN A 188 -6.38 -5.07 -6.99
N LEU A 189 -5.69 -5.93 -6.25
CA LEU A 189 -4.64 -6.79 -6.78
C LEU A 189 -4.75 -8.21 -6.23
N VAL A 190 -4.14 -9.16 -6.92
CA VAL A 190 -3.94 -10.54 -6.45
C VAL A 190 -2.56 -10.67 -5.85
N GLY A 191 -2.48 -11.29 -4.67
CA GLY A 191 -1.23 -11.55 -3.97
C GLY A 191 -0.66 -12.92 -4.29
N PHE A 192 0.66 -13.00 -4.51
CA PHE A 192 1.35 -14.28 -4.71
C PHE A 192 2.59 -14.39 -3.83
N GLY A 193 2.70 -15.47 -3.07
CA GLY A 193 3.85 -15.80 -2.23
C GLY A 193 3.64 -15.49 -0.74
N GLY A 194 4.67 -15.76 0.05
CA GLY A 194 4.67 -15.55 1.49
C GLY A 194 4.03 -16.70 2.28
N GLY A 195 3.92 -16.49 3.59
CA GLY A 195 3.31 -17.44 4.52
C GLY A 195 1.78 -17.29 4.62
N HIS A 196 1.18 -18.12 5.48
CA HIS A 196 -0.26 -18.15 5.73
C HIS A 196 -0.85 -16.80 6.16
N TYR A 197 -0.17 -16.07 7.06
CA TYR A 197 -0.62 -14.76 7.56
C TYR A 197 -0.18 -13.56 6.72
N ALA A 198 0.38 -13.81 5.51
CA ALA A 198 0.47 -12.81 4.45
C ALA A 198 0.96 -11.38 4.84
N PRO A 199 2.03 -11.19 5.64
CA PRO A 199 2.36 -9.88 6.25
C PRO A 199 2.71 -8.79 5.24
N ARG A 200 3.15 -9.15 4.03
CA ARG A 200 3.37 -8.20 2.93
C ARG A 200 2.06 -7.62 2.41
N PHE A 201 1.05 -8.46 2.24
CA PHE A 201 -0.26 -8.07 1.75
C PHE A 201 -1.07 -7.35 2.83
N GLU A 202 -0.93 -7.76 4.10
CA GLU A 202 -1.50 -7.04 5.23
C GLU A 202 -0.98 -5.60 5.28
N ARG A 203 0.33 -5.41 5.09
CA ARG A 203 0.94 -4.08 5.04
C ARG A 203 0.39 -3.23 3.89
N VAL A 204 0.18 -3.82 2.71
CA VAL A 204 -0.48 -3.13 1.58
C VAL A 204 -1.89 -2.68 1.98
N LEU A 205 -2.68 -3.57 2.58
CA LEU A 205 -4.03 -3.28 3.06
C LEU A 205 -4.04 -2.11 4.07
N ASN A 206 -3.04 -2.06 4.94
CA ASN A 206 -2.96 -1.10 6.04
C ASN A 206 -2.41 0.28 5.64
N GLU A 207 -1.41 0.30 4.76
CA GLU A 207 -0.60 1.50 4.51
C GLU A 207 -0.99 2.22 3.20
N THR A 208 -1.90 1.66 2.40
CA THR A 208 -2.28 2.21 1.08
C THR A 208 -3.78 2.23 0.88
N ASP A 209 -4.26 2.79 -0.24
CA ASP A 209 -5.67 2.71 -0.68
C ASP A 209 -5.96 1.48 -1.56
N TRP A 210 -5.01 0.56 -1.71
CA TRP A 210 -5.19 -0.71 -2.43
C TRP A 210 -5.98 -1.72 -1.61
N ARG A 211 -6.67 -2.62 -2.30
CA ARG A 211 -7.26 -3.84 -1.74
C ARG A 211 -6.52 -5.06 -2.24
N VAL A 212 -6.52 -6.12 -1.44
CA VAL A 212 -5.94 -7.40 -1.80
C VAL A 212 -7.07 -8.39 -1.92
N GLY A 213 -7.21 -9.00 -3.10
CA GLY A 213 -8.13 -10.12 -3.33
C GLY A 213 -7.50 -11.43 -2.89
N HIS A 214 -7.55 -12.45 -3.75
CA HIS A 214 -6.96 -13.74 -3.41
C HIS A 214 -5.44 -13.64 -3.19
N ILE A 215 -4.96 -14.47 -2.26
CA ILE A 215 -3.54 -14.56 -1.89
C ILE A 215 -3.11 -16.02 -2.00
N ALA A 216 -2.22 -16.32 -2.94
CA ALA A 216 -1.63 -17.65 -3.09
C ALA A 216 -0.38 -17.79 -2.22
N ALA A 217 -0.48 -18.42 -1.06
CA ALA A 217 0.69 -18.65 -0.22
C ALA A 217 1.71 -19.60 -0.87
N ASP A 218 2.96 -19.61 -0.39
CA ASP A 218 4.05 -20.42 -0.95
C ASP A 218 3.73 -21.91 -1.06
N TRP A 219 3.03 -22.46 -0.06
CA TRP A 219 2.65 -23.87 -0.03
C TRP A 219 1.58 -24.20 -1.07
N GLN A 220 0.66 -23.26 -1.34
CA GLN A 220 -0.36 -23.39 -2.37
C GLN A 220 0.22 -23.29 -3.77
N LEU A 221 1.12 -22.32 -3.99
CA LEU A 221 1.85 -22.19 -5.25
C LEU A 221 2.63 -23.46 -5.56
N LYS A 222 3.28 -24.04 -4.56
CA LYS A 222 3.96 -25.33 -4.70
C LYS A 222 3.00 -26.48 -5.04
N ALA A 223 1.81 -26.49 -4.44
CA ALA A 223 0.81 -27.53 -4.65
C ALA A 223 0.10 -27.42 -6.01
N MET A 224 -0.13 -26.20 -6.51
CA MET A 224 -0.67 -25.91 -7.85
C MET A 224 0.25 -26.48 -8.94
N GLY A 225 1.57 -26.38 -8.74
CA GLY A 225 2.58 -26.80 -9.72
C GLY A 225 3.04 -25.66 -10.61
N ALA A 226 3.59 -25.98 -11.79
CA ALA A 226 4.17 -24.99 -12.68
C ALA A 226 3.12 -23.95 -13.12
N PRO A 227 3.37 -22.63 -12.96
CA PRO A 227 2.42 -21.58 -13.35
C PRO A 227 1.98 -21.68 -14.82
N GLU A 228 2.92 -22.00 -15.71
CA GLU A 228 2.68 -22.15 -17.15
C GLU A 228 1.67 -23.24 -17.50
N ASP A 229 1.64 -24.33 -16.73
CA ASP A 229 0.71 -25.44 -16.92
C ASP A 229 -0.66 -25.19 -16.26
N ASN A 230 -0.77 -24.14 -15.43
CA ASN A 230 -1.94 -23.83 -14.60
C ASN A 230 -2.46 -22.39 -14.80
N ARG A 231 -2.28 -21.83 -16.00
CA ARG A 231 -2.73 -20.49 -16.37
C ARG A 231 -4.22 -20.26 -16.16
N ASP A 232 -5.05 -21.29 -16.31
CA ASP A 232 -6.49 -21.18 -16.06
C ASP A 232 -6.82 -21.02 -14.57
N VAL A 233 -6.04 -21.61 -13.67
CA VAL A 233 -6.15 -21.38 -12.22
C VAL A 233 -5.79 -19.93 -11.88
N LEU A 234 -4.69 -19.42 -12.45
CA LEU A 234 -4.29 -18.02 -12.28
C LEU A 234 -5.41 -17.09 -12.77
N ARG A 235 -5.93 -17.29 -13.98
CA ARG A 235 -7.01 -16.47 -14.54
C ARG A 235 -8.25 -16.44 -13.62
N ARG A 236 -8.66 -17.59 -13.10
CA ARG A 236 -9.80 -17.67 -12.17
C ARG A 236 -9.54 -16.89 -10.87
N ALA A 237 -8.32 -16.87 -10.36
CA ALA A 237 -7.98 -16.09 -9.16
C ALA A 237 -8.12 -14.58 -9.39
N PHE A 238 -7.75 -14.09 -10.58
CA PHE A 238 -7.94 -12.68 -10.96
C PHE A 238 -9.41 -12.35 -11.20
N GLU A 239 -10.15 -13.19 -11.94
CA GLU A 239 -11.59 -13.05 -12.15
C GLU A 239 -12.34 -13.03 -10.81
N ALA A 240 -12.04 -13.95 -9.89
CA ALA A 240 -12.61 -14.02 -8.56
C ALA A 240 -12.17 -12.88 -7.63
N SER A 241 -11.11 -12.14 -7.98
CA SER A 241 -10.66 -10.95 -7.24
C SER A 241 -11.15 -9.63 -7.83
N ALA A 242 -11.76 -9.64 -9.03
CA ALA A 242 -11.98 -8.44 -9.86
C ALA A 242 -10.75 -7.52 -9.88
N ALA A 243 -9.62 -8.09 -10.30
CA ALA A 243 -8.34 -7.42 -10.35
C ALA A 243 -7.62 -7.73 -11.67
N ASP A 244 -6.75 -6.82 -12.10
CA ASP A 244 -5.88 -6.98 -13.27
C ASP A 244 -4.37 -6.88 -12.93
N LEU A 245 -4.08 -6.64 -11.64
CA LEU A 245 -2.75 -6.38 -11.12
C LEU A 245 -2.32 -7.47 -10.15
N ALA A 246 -1.03 -7.83 -10.20
CA ALA A 246 -0.42 -8.83 -9.32
C ALA A 246 0.70 -8.22 -8.50
N LEU A 247 0.72 -8.52 -7.19
CA LEU A 247 1.89 -8.28 -6.35
C LEU A 247 2.53 -9.63 -6.01
N VAL A 248 3.76 -9.83 -6.48
CA VAL A 248 4.50 -11.08 -6.29
C VAL A 248 5.57 -10.90 -5.20
N ASP A 249 5.56 -11.81 -4.25
CA ASP A 249 6.53 -11.91 -3.16
C ASP A 249 7.66 -12.90 -3.48
N GLY A 250 8.89 -12.40 -3.33
CA GLY A 250 10.12 -13.09 -3.72
C GLY A 250 10.40 -13.09 -5.23
N ASP A 251 11.54 -13.70 -5.58
CA ASP A 251 12.01 -13.84 -6.96
C ASP A 251 11.29 -15.03 -7.64
N ARG A 252 10.25 -14.74 -8.43
CA ARG A 252 9.38 -15.73 -9.08
C ARG A 252 9.15 -15.40 -10.55
N ASP A 253 10.24 -15.34 -11.32
CA ASP A 253 10.23 -14.93 -12.73
C ASP A 253 9.32 -15.80 -13.61
N ASP A 254 9.21 -17.10 -13.30
CA ASP A 254 8.35 -18.04 -14.01
C ASP A 254 6.85 -17.75 -13.79
N LEU A 255 6.48 -17.42 -12.55
CA LEU A 255 5.13 -16.97 -12.22
C LEU A 255 4.83 -15.61 -12.86
N ALA A 256 5.74 -14.65 -12.74
CA ALA A 256 5.57 -13.33 -13.33
C ALA A 256 5.37 -13.41 -14.85
N ALA A 257 6.19 -14.21 -15.54
CA ALA A 257 6.05 -14.43 -16.98
C ALA A 257 4.71 -15.09 -17.37
N ALA A 258 4.24 -16.06 -16.57
CA ALA A 258 2.94 -16.70 -16.81
C ALA A 258 1.78 -15.71 -16.64
N LEU A 259 1.83 -14.84 -15.64
CA LEU A 259 0.85 -13.79 -15.39
C LEU A 259 0.81 -12.75 -16.51
N GLU A 260 1.97 -12.24 -16.93
CA GLU A 260 2.09 -11.27 -18.02
C GLU A 260 1.59 -11.85 -19.36
N ALA A 261 1.85 -13.13 -19.60
CA ALA A 261 1.37 -13.82 -20.79
C ALA A 261 -0.16 -14.02 -20.81
N GLU A 262 -0.84 -13.94 -19.65
CA GLU A 262 -2.30 -13.87 -19.54
C GLU A 262 -2.84 -12.43 -19.62
N GLY A 263 -1.96 -11.43 -19.69
CA GLY A 263 -2.32 -10.01 -19.80
C GLY A 263 -2.43 -9.28 -18.46
N PHE A 264 -2.06 -9.92 -17.34
CA PHE A 264 -2.03 -9.26 -16.04
C PHE A 264 -0.73 -8.50 -15.84
N ARG A 265 -0.80 -7.30 -15.22
CA ARG A 265 0.40 -6.50 -14.92
C ARG A 265 0.96 -6.90 -13.56
N VAL A 266 2.20 -7.35 -13.53
CA VAL A 266 2.94 -7.57 -12.29
C VAL A 266 3.54 -6.25 -11.81
N VAL A 267 3.30 -5.89 -10.55
CA VAL A 267 3.76 -4.64 -9.95
C VAL A 267 4.60 -4.89 -8.71
N SER A 268 5.52 -3.96 -8.42
CA SER A 268 6.34 -3.97 -7.22
C SER A 268 5.58 -3.41 -6.00
N GLU A 269 6.03 -3.70 -4.77
CA GLU A 269 5.45 -3.04 -3.58
C GLU A 269 5.73 -1.52 -3.61
N THR A 270 6.86 -1.11 -4.19
CA THR A 270 7.14 0.30 -4.46
C THR A 270 6.07 0.90 -5.37
N TRP A 271 5.70 0.24 -6.46
CA TRP A 271 4.63 0.72 -7.34
C TRP A 271 3.30 0.86 -6.59
N VAL A 272 2.91 -0.14 -5.80
CA VAL A 272 1.68 -0.10 -5.00
C VAL A 272 1.68 1.09 -4.01
N ARG A 273 2.81 1.34 -3.33
CA ARG A 273 2.95 2.46 -2.38
C ARG A 273 2.95 3.83 -3.06
N GLU A 274 3.74 3.99 -4.11
CA GLU A 274 3.90 5.28 -4.79
C GLU A 274 2.62 5.69 -5.54
N THR A 275 1.83 4.73 -6.01
CA THR A 275 0.57 5.00 -6.73
C THR A 275 -0.64 5.16 -5.80
N ALA A 276 -0.44 5.03 -4.49
CA ALA A 276 -1.52 5.17 -3.53
C ALA A 276 -2.13 6.59 -3.62
N GLY A 277 -3.45 6.66 -3.77
CA GLY A 277 -4.16 7.93 -3.94
C GLY A 277 -4.01 8.61 -5.32
N VAL A 278 -3.26 8.03 -6.27
CA VAL A 278 -3.05 8.62 -7.61
C VAL A 278 -3.88 7.90 -8.67
N PRO A 279 -4.82 8.57 -9.39
CA PRO A 279 -5.67 7.93 -10.41
C PRO A 279 -4.87 7.05 -11.40
N LEU A 280 -5.35 5.84 -11.72
CA LEU A 280 -4.58 4.86 -12.50
C LEU A 280 -4.28 5.31 -13.94
N ASP A 281 -5.20 6.04 -14.55
CA ASP A 281 -5.00 6.70 -15.84
C ASP A 281 -3.90 7.77 -15.76
N ARG A 282 -3.85 8.51 -14.66
CA ARG A 282 -2.79 9.48 -14.37
C ARG A 282 -1.44 8.81 -14.14
N VAL A 283 -1.40 7.69 -13.42
CA VAL A 283 -0.19 6.85 -13.28
C VAL A 283 0.31 6.43 -14.67
N ALA A 284 -0.56 5.85 -15.50
CA ALA A 284 -0.18 5.36 -16.82
C ALA A 284 0.34 6.49 -17.74
N ALA A 285 -0.28 7.67 -17.70
CA ALA A 285 0.17 8.82 -18.48
C ALA A 285 1.57 9.30 -18.04
N LEU A 286 1.79 9.43 -16.72
CA LEU A 286 3.07 9.88 -16.18
C LEU A 286 4.19 8.84 -16.36
N GLU A 287 3.85 7.54 -16.29
CA GLU A 287 4.80 6.47 -16.61
C GLU A 287 5.28 6.54 -18.07
N ALA A 288 4.39 6.89 -19.00
CA ALA A 288 4.72 7.04 -20.42
C ALA A 288 5.53 8.31 -20.71
N ASP A 289 5.22 9.41 -20.04
CA ASP A 289 5.78 10.73 -20.33
C ASP A 289 7.13 11.00 -19.64
N VAL A 290 7.29 10.49 -18.41
CA VAL A 290 8.47 10.73 -17.57
C VAL A 290 9.39 9.50 -17.54
N THR A 291 8.97 8.41 -16.89
CA THR A 291 9.65 7.12 -16.71
C THR A 291 8.76 6.19 -15.87
N THR A 292 9.04 4.89 -15.74
CA THR A 292 8.23 3.99 -14.89
C THR A 292 8.50 4.19 -13.40
N VAL A 293 7.61 3.73 -12.52
CA VAL A 293 7.86 3.78 -11.05
C VAL A 293 9.07 2.94 -10.66
N GLU A 294 9.24 1.79 -11.31
CA GLU A 294 10.40 0.91 -11.18
C GLU A 294 11.71 1.61 -11.56
N GLU A 295 11.70 2.45 -12.59
CA GLU A 295 12.85 3.23 -13.05
C GLU A 295 13.08 4.52 -12.24
N GLY A 296 12.12 4.92 -11.39
CA GLY A 296 12.29 6.02 -10.44
C GLY A 296 11.26 7.14 -10.54
N LEU A 297 10.12 6.94 -11.18
CA LEU A 297 9.01 7.92 -11.14
C LEU A 297 8.49 8.09 -9.71
N ARG A 298 8.36 9.35 -9.28
CA ARG A 298 7.71 9.75 -8.04
C ARG A 298 6.67 10.82 -8.32
N PHE A 299 5.61 10.84 -7.51
CA PHE A 299 4.51 11.79 -7.67
C PHE A 299 4.74 13.03 -6.77
N GLY A 300 4.50 14.20 -7.35
CA GLY A 300 4.60 15.47 -6.65
C GLY A 300 3.26 15.89 -6.03
N ALA A 301 3.29 16.95 -5.23
CA ALA A 301 2.13 17.48 -4.52
C ALA A 301 1.06 18.05 -5.46
N ARG A 302 1.39 18.25 -6.75
CA ARG A 302 0.46 18.73 -7.78
C ARG A 302 -0.04 17.62 -8.70
N VAL A 303 0.01 16.36 -8.25
CA VAL A 303 -0.40 15.20 -9.08
C VAL A 303 -1.80 15.36 -9.69
N ASP A 304 -2.71 16.02 -8.95
CA ASP A 304 -4.10 16.28 -9.32
C ASP A 304 -4.32 17.50 -10.25
N ALA A 305 -3.25 18.14 -10.74
CA ALA A 305 -3.38 19.25 -11.69
C ALA A 305 -4.06 18.79 -12.99
N ASP A 306 -4.99 19.61 -13.52
CA ASP A 306 -5.76 19.27 -14.72
C ASP A 306 -4.84 18.91 -15.91
N ASP A 307 -3.83 19.76 -16.15
CA ASP A 307 -2.85 19.61 -17.22
C ASP A 307 -1.42 19.72 -16.68
N TYR A 308 -0.46 19.15 -17.42
CA TYR A 308 0.97 19.31 -17.15
C TYR A 308 1.77 19.40 -18.45
N GLU A 309 2.99 19.93 -18.34
CA GLU A 309 4.01 19.85 -19.38
C GLU A 309 5.23 19.09 -18.87
N VAL A 310 5.89 18.37 -19.77
CA VAL A 310 7.12 17.63 -19.47
C VAL A 310 8.32 18.53 -19.74
N VAL A 311 9.15 18.72 -18.70
CA VAL A 311 10.33 19.58 -18.72
C VAL A 311 11.58 18.81 -18.35
N SER A 312 12.74 19.36 -18.70
CA SER A 312 14.01 18.93 -18.14
C SER A 312 14.29 19.73 -16.87
N LEU A 313 14.52 19.02 -15.77
CA LEU A 313 14.98 19.59 -14.51
C LEU A 313 16.34 20.29 -14.73
N PRO A 314 16.61 21.39 -14.00
CA PRO A 314 17.89 22.07 -14.07
C PRO A 314 18.94 21.28 -13.29
N ASP A 315 19.35 20.12 -13.81
CA ASP A 315 20.14 19.10 -13.10
C ASP A 315 21.45 19.66 -12.49
N GLY A 316 22.07 20.67 -13.10
CA GLY A 316 23.23 21.35 -12.53
C GLY A 316 22.90 22.12 -11.24
N LEU A 317 21.84 22.94 -11.27
CA LEU A 317 21.37 23.70 -10.11
C LEU A 317 20.84 22.76 -9.03
N LEU A 318 20.03 21.78 -9.44
CA LEU A 318 19.45 20.77 -8.55
C LEU A 318 20.53 19.90 -7.91
N GLY A 319 21.56 19.53 -8.66
CA GLY A 319 22.73 18.81 -8.15
C GLY A 319 23.46 19.56 -7.05
N GLU A 320 23.70 20.87 -7.25
CA GLU A 320 24.32 21.73 -6.22
C GLU A 320 23.42 21.87 -4.99
N ALA A 321 22.12 22.14 -5.18
CA ALA A 321 21.16 22.25 -4.09
C ALA A 321 21.09 20.97 -3.24
N GLN A 322 20.97 19.80 -3.88
CA GLN A 322 20.97 18.49 -3.21
C GLN A 322 22.30 18.16 -2.52
N GLY A 323 23.39 18.85 -2.88
CA GLY A 323 24.68 18.75 -2.20
C GLY A 323 24.80 19.65 -0.95
N ILE A 324 23.95 20.68 -0.87
CA ILE A 324 23.87 21.60 0.27
C ILE A 324 22.87 21.06 1.29
N ASP A 325 21.62 20.84 0.85
CA ASP A 325 20.54 20.27 1.64
C ASP A 325 19.68 19.37 0.73
N LEU A 326 19.85 18.05 0.89
CA LEU A 326 19.15 17.04 0.11
C LEU A 326 17.63 17.07 0.36
N ASP A 327 17.23 17.24 1.62
CA ASP A 327 15.83 17.17 2.02
C ASP A 327 15.07 18.42 1.55
N ALA A 328 15.68 19.59 1.69
CA ALA A 328 15.10 20.84 1.21
C ALA A 328 14.97 20.86 -0.32
N ALA A 329 15.99 20.39 -1.04
CA ALA A 329 15.95 20.30 -2.50
C ALA A 329 14.89 19.30 -2.99
N LEU A 330 14.79 18.12 -2.37
CA LEU A 330 13.77 17.13 -2.71
C LEU A 330 12.35 17.64 -2.40
N SER A 331 12.18 18.36 -1.27
CA SER A 331 10.91 18.99 -0.91
C SER A 331 10.51 20.06 -1.93
N ALA A 332 11.46 20.87 -2.40
CA ALA A 332 11.22 21.84 -3.46
C ALA A 332 10.72 21.18 -4.75
N VAL A 333 11.33 20.07 -5.18
CA VAL A 333 10.87 19.30 -6.34
C VAL A 333 9.47 18.73 -6.09
N ARG A 334 9.25 18.04 -4.97
CA ARG A 334 7.96 17.42 -4.66
C ARG A 334 6.82 18.44 -4.63
N GLU A 335 7.00 19.60 -4.01
CA GLU A 335 5.93 20.59 -3.83
C GLU A 335 5.57 21.36 -5.12
N THR A 336 6.46 21.40 -6.10
CA THR A 336 6.31 22.22 -7.31
C THR A 336 5.98 21.41 -8.56
N THR A 337 6.09 20.08 -8.49
CA THR A 337 5.87 19.19 -9.63
C THR A 337 4.59 18.37 -9.50
N VAL A 338 4.12 17.89 -10.65
CA VAL A 338 3.09 16.85 -10.78
C VAL A 338 3.73 15.48 -10.58
N ALA A 339 4.89 15.26 -11.20
CA ALA A 339 5.69 14.05 -11.07
C ALA A 339 7.13 14.36 -11.45
N PHE A 340 8.08 13.54 -11.00
CA PHE A 340 9.49 13.73 -11.27
C PHE A 340 10.24 12.40 -11.24
N HIS A 341 11.28 12.31 -12.07
CA HIS A 341 12.18 11.18 -12.06
C HIS A 341 13.21 11.32 -10.93
N THR A 342 13.51 10.18 -10.31
CA THR A 342 14.49 10.06 -9.24
C THR A 342 15.49 8.95 -9.51
N THR A 343 16.67 9.05 -8.91
CA THR A 343 17.67 7.98 -8.82
C THR A 343 17.96 7.67 -7.36
N GLU A 344 18.86 6.71 -7.11
CA GLU A 344 19.30 6.31 -5.76
C GLU A 344 18.13 5.93 -4.84
N GLY A 345 17.21 5.11 -5.36
CA GLY A 345 16.08 4.60 -4.59
C GLY A 345 15.03 5.65 -4.22
N GLY A 346 14.93 6.75 -4.98
CA GLY A 346 13.93 7.80 -4.74
C GLY A 346 14.46 9.05 -4.05
N THR A 347 15.76 9.10 -3.74
CA THR A 347 16.33 10.15 -2.89
C THR A 347 16.89 11.34 -3.66
N ARG A 348 17.26 11.17 -4.94
CA ARG A 348 17.77 12.27 -5.77
C ARG A 348 16.89 12.50 -6.99
N ALA A 349 16.32 13.69 -7.13
CA ALA A 349 15.60 14.08 -8.32
C ALA A 349 16.57 14.41 -9.47
N VAL A 350 16.22 14.00 -10.70
CA VAL A 350 17.05 14.23 -11.89
C VAL A 350 16.27 14.07 -13.19
N GLY A 351 16.70 14.76 -14.24
CA GLY A 351 16.26 14.49 -15.61
C GLY A 351 14.88 15.07 -15.90
N ARG A 352 13.86 14.23 -16.06
CA ARG A 352 12.53 14.67 -16.49
C ARG A 352 11.59 14.91 -15.30
N ALA A 353 10.74 15.91 -15.45
CA ALA A 353 9.61 16.13 -14.55
C ALA A 353 8.38 16.60 -15.33
N ALA A 354 7.20 16.32 -14.77
CA ALA A 354 5.94 16.90 -15.17
C ALA A 354 5.62 18.08 -14.23
N VAL A 355 5.36 19.26 -14.79
CA VAL A 355 5.06 20.49 -14.03
C VAL A 355 3.74 21.10 -14.51
N ALA A 356 3.05 21.80 -13.62
CA ALA A 356 1.80 22.49 -13.91
C ALA A 356 1.92 23.98 -13.63
N GLY A 357 1.43 24.81 -14.56
CA GLY A 357 1.50 26.27 -14.48
C GLY A 357 2.93 26.76 -14.24
N ASP A 358 3.12 27.66 -13.28
CA ASP A 358 4.43 28.26 -12.94
C ASP A 358 5.31 27.32 -12.08
N GLY A 359 5.02 26.02 -12.01
CA GLY A 359 5.71 25.06 -11.16
C GLY A 359 7.21 24.99 -11.40
N TYR A 360 7.65 25.08 -12.66
CA TYR A 360 9.08 25.12 -12.98
C TYR A 360 9.78 26.37 -12.43
N ASP A 361 9.15 27.53 -12.58
CA ASP A 361 9.71 28.80 -12.10
C ASP A 361 9.79 28.84 -10.58
N GLU A 362 8.78 28.28 -9.89
CA GLU A 362 8.77 28.13 -8.45
C GLU A 362 9.86 27.16 -7.97
N LEU A 363 10.06 26.04 -8.68
CA LEU A 363 11.13 25.09 -8.40
C LEU A 363 12.49 25.79 -8.42
N VAL A 364 12.80 26.50 -9.52
CA VAL A 364 14.07 27.22 -9.65
C VAL A 364 14.24 28.25 -8.53
N SER A 365 13.19 28.98 -8.16
CA SER A 365 13.23 29.93 -7.06
C SER A 365 13.58 29.26 -5.73
N ARG A 366 12.95 28.13 -5.41
CA ARG A 366 13.20 27.39 -4.16
C ARG A 366 14.59 26.76 -4.13
N LEU A 367 15.10 26.26 -5.25
CA LEU A 367 16.48 25.79 -5.35
C LEU A 367 17.47 26.94 -5.12
N CYS A 368 17.17 28.15 -5.62
CA CYS A 368 17.98 29.32 -5.30
C CYS A 368 17.98 29.64 -3.79
N ASP A 369 16.86 29.43 -3.10
CA ASP A 369 16.78 29.61 -1.64
C ASP A 369 17.75 28.65 -0.91
N VAL A 370 17.80 27.38 -1.32
CA VAL A 370 18.75 26.39 -0.77
C VAL A 370 20.21 26.81 -1.02
N LEU A 371 20.53 27.31 -2.23
CA LEU A 371 21.88 27.77 -2.53
C LEU A 371 22.33 28.94 -1.63
N ARG A 372 21.42 29.79 -1.16
CA ARG A 372 21.76 30.93 -0.28
C ARG A 372 22.25 30.51 1.11
N GLU A 373 22.14 29.24 1.47
CA GLU A 373 22.77 28.71 2.69
C GLU A 373 24.29 28.63 2.58
N LYS A 374 24.81 28.44 1.35
CA LYS A 374 26.24 28.27 1.08
C LYS A 374 26.88 29.46 0.35
N TYR A 375 26.14 30.11 -0.53
CA TYR A 375 26.65 31.16 -1.40
C TYR A 375 26.31 32.56 -0.87
N ASP A 376 27.25 33.50 -0.99
CA ASP A 376 27.10 34.88 -0.53
C ASP A 376 26.04 35.66 -1.35
N SER A 377 25.87 35.29 -2.63
CA SER A 377 24.87 35.87 -3.52
C SER A 377 24.39 34.81 -4.51
N VAL A 378 23.08 34.80 -4.76
CA VAL A 378 22.43 33.94 -5.76
C VAL A 378 21.47 34.81 -6.56
N VAL A 379 21.74 34.96 -7.86
CA VAL A 379 20.99 35.81 -8.79
C VAL A 379 20.46 34.95 -9.93
N ARG A 380 19.15 35.05 -10.19
CA ARG A 380 18.49 34.46 -11.36
C ARG A 380 18.29 35.54 -12.40
N ASP A 381 18.83 35.34 -13.60
CA ASP A 381 18.73 36.27 -14.73
C ASP A 381 18.79 35.49 -16.06
N ASP A 382 18.01 35.90 -17.06
CA ASP A 382 18.05 35.39 -18.45
C ASP A 382 18.26 33.85 -18.62
N GLY A 383 17.47 33.01 -17.93
CA GLY A 383 17.57 31.55 -18.07
C GLY A 383 18.82 30.93 -17.42
N ALA A 384 19.45 31.66 -16.50
CA ALA A 384 20.56 31.18 -15.70
C ALA A 384 20.42 31.56 -14.22
N VAL A 385 21.02 30.75 -13.37
CA VAL A 385 21.24 31.06 -11.95
C VAL A 385 22.74 31.17 -11.73
N THR A 386 23.16 32.32 -11.23
CA THR A 386 24.55 32.63 -10.90
C THR A 386 24.71 32.70 -9.39
N ALA A 387 25.57 31.83 -8.84
CA ALA A 387 25.89 31.76 -7.43
C ALA A 387 27.35 32.17 -7.19
N THR A 388 27.57 33.13 -6.30
CA THR A 388 28.88 33.70 -5.99
C THR A 388 29.24 33.43 -4.54
N THR A 389 30.49 33.00 -4.30
CA THR A 389 31.07 32.87 -2.96
C THR A 389 32.49 33.42 -2.96
N ARG A 390 32.94 33.97 -1.83
CA ARG A 390 34.34 34.34 -1.62
C ARG A 390 35.10 33.17 -1.02
N ALA A 391 36.13 32.73 -1.74
CA ALA A 391 37.05 31.70 -1.28
C ALA A 391 38.43 32.28 -1.04
N PHE A 392 39.14 31.76 -0.03
CA PHE A 392 40.54 32.10 0.21
C PHE A 392 41.39 31.85 -1.04
N ASP A 393 42.18 32.83 -1.44
CA ASP A 393 43.14 32.76 -2.54
C ASP A 393 44.57 32.68 -1.98
N PRO A 394 45.20 31.50 -2.00
CA PRO A 394 46.57 31.31 -1.54
C PRO A 394 47.59 32.23 -2.24
N ALA A 395 47.34 32.60 -3.50
CA ALA A 395 48.24 33.48 -4.24
C ALA A 395 48.15 34.92 -3.69
N ALA A 396 46.93 35.42 -3.47
CA ALA A 396 46.71 36.73 -2.86
C ALA A 396 47.34 36.80 -1.45
N ALA A 397 47.18 35.74 -0.64
CA ALA A 397 47.79 35.68 0.69
C ALA A 397 49.33 35.76 0.67
N ARG A 398 49.97 35.12 -0.33
CA ARG A 398 51.43 35.21 -0.50
C ARG A 398 51.88 36.61 -0.93
N GLU A 399 51.08 37.32 -1.73
CA GLU A 399 51.36 38.71 -2.11
C GLU A 399 51.32 39.65 -0.90
N PHE A 400 50.45 39.38 0.07
CA PHE A 400 50.41 40.05 1.38
C PHE A 400 51.48 39.53 2.38
N GLY A 401 52.42 38.69 1.94
CA GLY A 401 53.51 38.19 2.77
C GLY A 401 53.10 37.12 3.79
N VAL A 402 51.88 36.59 3.72
CA VAL A 402 51.39 35.61 4.69
C VAL A 402 52.10 34.26 4.45
N PRO A 403 52.76 33.68 5.46
CA PRO A 403 53.44 32.39 5.30
C PRO A 403 52.44 31.23 5.23
N GLU A 404 52.75 30.23 4.40
CA GLU A 404 51.98 28.98 4.36
C GLU A 404 51.98 28.28 5.72
N GLY A 405 50.84 27.70 6.08
CA GLY A 405 50.66 26.96 7.34
C GLY A 405 49.48 27.50 8.16
N PRO A 406 49.59 27.60 9.50
CA PRO A 406 48.46 27.96 10.36
C PRO A 406 47.80 29.30 10.02
N ALA A 407 48.54 30.26 9.45
CA ALA A 407 48.01 31.56 9.04
C ALA A 407 47.02 31.45 7.87
N PHE A 408 47.31 30.59 6.88
CA PHE A 408 46.38 30.28 5.80
C PHE A 408 45.11 29.60 6.34
N GLY A 409 45.27 28.68 7.30
CA GLY A 409 44.13 28.04 7.96
C GLY A 409 43.23 29.04 8.68
N LYS A 410 43.80 30.05 9.34
CA LYS A 410 43.05 31.14 10.00
C LYS A 410 42.30 32.00 8.98
N LEU A 411 42.98 32.47 7.94
CA LEU A 411 42.37 33.29 6.88
C LEU A 411 41.27 32.52 6.15
N SER A 412 41.51 31.25 5.83
CA SER A 412 40.51 30.35 5.23
C SER A 412 39.32 30.05 6.16
N ALA A 413 39.48 30.21 7.48
CA ALA A 413 38.41 30.05 8.46
C ALA A 413 37.73 31.39 8.82
N GLY A 414 37.98 32.46 8.05
CA GLY A 414 37.38 33.77 8.29
C GLY A 414 38.01 34.55 9.45
N GLN A 415 39.25 34.22 9.85
CA GLN A 415 39.98 34.91 10.91
C GLN A 415 41.13 35.74 10.34
N SER A 416 41.20 37.02 10.71
CA SER A 416 42.34 37.88 10.35
C SER A 416 43.64 37.40 11.00
N VAL A 417 44.77 37.69 10.36
CA VAL A 417 46.11 37.37 10.87
C VAL A 417 47.01 38.61 10.83
N GLU A 418 47.96 38.68 11.75
CA GLU A 418 48.99 39.72 11.77
C GLU A 418 50.23 39.24 11.02
N VAL A 419 50.69 40.02 10.05
CA VAL A 419 51.93 39.77 9.30
C VAL A 419 52.72 41.07 9.27
N ASP A 420 53.96 41.03 9.77
CA ASP A 420 54.88 42.18 9.82
C ASP A 420 54.30 43.48 10.45
N GLY A 421 53.30 43.35 11.33
CA GLY A 421 52.66 44.47 12.04
C GLY A 421 51.46 45.08 11.32
N GLU A 422 51.01 44.49 10.21
CA GLU A 422 49.77 44.82 9.52
C GLU A 422 48.74 43.68 9.67
N THR A 423 47.48 44.04 9.89
CA THR A 423 46.36 43.11 9.93
C THR A 423 45.94 42.76 8.50
N VAL A 424 46.03 41.49 8.13
CA VAL A 424 45.46 40.96 6.89
C VAL A 424 44.10 40.35 7.20
N ALA A 425 43.03 40.92 6.64
CA ALA A 425 41.68 40.39 6.80
C ALA A 425 41.40 39.28 5.76
N PRO A 426 40.47 38.35 6.04
CA PRO A 426 40.08 37.32 5.08
C PRO A 426 39.61 37.90 3.73
N GLU A 427 38.89 39.04 3.75
CA GLU A 427 38.47 39.72 2.52
C GLU A 427 39.64 40.15 1.62
N ASP A 428 40.78 40.57 2.18
CA ASP A 428 41.94 41.07 1.43
C ASP A 428 42.63 39.97 0.61
N VAL A 429 42.44 38.72 1.01
CA VAL A 429 43.09 37.53 0.43
C VAL A 429 42.05 36.52 -0.07
N SER A 430 40.83 36.98 -0.31
CA SER A 430 39.76 36.17 -0.90
C SER A 430 39.56 36.54 -2.36
N LYS A 431 39.16 35.56 -3.17
CA LYS A 431 38.75 35.75 -4.56
C LYS A 431 37.32 35.28 -4.74
N GLU A 432 36.55 36.05 -5.51
CA GLU A 432 35.21 35.64 -5.91
C GLU A 432 35.29 34.42 -6.83
N ARG A 433 34.55 33.38 -6.44
CA ARG A 433 34.26 32.22 -7.26
C ARG A 433 32.79 32.29 -7.67
N LEU A 434 32.59 32.26 -8.98
CA LEU A 434 31.27 32.26 -9.60
C LEU A 434 30.99 30.88 -10.18
N VAL A 435 29.78 30.38 -9.94
CA VAL A 435 29.23 29.18 -10.56
C VAL A 435 27.93 29.57 -11.25
N GLU A 436 27.77 29.16 -12.50
CA GLU A 436 26.59 29.45 -13.32
C GLU A 436 25.88 28.13 -13.65
N PHE A 437 24.57 28.12 -13.51
CA PHE A 437 23.70 26.98 -13.81
C PHE A 437 22.65 27.40 -14.84
N SER A 438 22.49 26.62 -15.92
CA SER A 438 21.38 26.81 -16.87
C SER A 438 20.06 26.37 -16.24
N VAL A 439 19.00 27.16 -16.46
CA VAL A 439 17.63 26.88 -16.03
C VAL A 439 16.63 27.14 -17.14
#